data_AF-A0A3Q7XAE7-F1
#
_entry.id   AF-A0A3Q7XAE7-F1
#
_cell.length_a   1.000
_cell.length_b   1.000
_cell.length_c   1.000
_cell.angle_alpha   90.00
_cell.angle_beta   90.00
_cell.angle_gamma   90.00
#
_symmetry.space_group_name_H-M   'P 1'
#
loop_
_entity.id
_entity.type
_entity.pdbx_description
1 polymer ?
#
loop_
_entity_poly.entity_id
_entity_poly.type
_entity_poly.pdbx_seq_one_letter_code
_entity_poly.pdbx_strand_id
1 'polypeptide(L)'
;MQNISLQVPLLERFSLAIWNHHSNESCKSTIKVYSSCLTDFSYEGDLEQEILLCDSSSIRNASVVIVIDEDKKDRIEKVGFQAHKLLRQIHEVERLKLLFYKVLRHANDIFTNLPTFGRLTYLQLNEVTYEALLQLLHNSPILNTLVLLNGVSDLNKDVLSFAIVPHCILSSLKVFQFKGFNANEHDLCLVKFVMKNAATLEKITISPAFWLRYTDIDMEKVKEEILSLPKCSSFCMIEFSDISTS
;
A
#
# COMPACT_ATOMS: atom_id res chain seq x y z
N MET A 1 15.81 25.20 -0.70
CA MET A 1 14.36 25.37 -0.94
C MET A 1 13.77 26.24 0.16
N GLN A 2 12.96 27.21 -0.23
CA GLN A 2 12.21 28.09 0.67
C GLN A 2 10.87 27.45 1.04
N ASN A 3 10.27 27.87 2.15
CA ASN A 3 8.90 27.44 2.48
C ASN A 3 7.92 27.94 1.42
N ILE A 4 7.09 27.05 0.91
CA ILE A 4 6.07 27.34 -0.11
C ILE A 4 4.70 27.30 0.58
N SER A 5 3.86 28.30 0.32
CA SER A 5 2.47 28.32 0.77
C SER A 5 1.57 28.67 -0.41
N LEU A 6 0.65 27.76 -0.72
CA LEU A 6 -0.31 27.88 -1.80
C LEU A 6 -1.69 28.15 -1.20
N GLN A 7 -2.20 29.36 -1.38
CA GLN A 7 -3.56 29.73 -0.97
C GLN A 7 -4.48 29.63 -2.19
N VAL A 8 -5.10 28.47 -2.34
CA VAL A 8 -5.80 28.06 -3.57
C VAL A 8 -7.13 27.40 -3.19
N PRO A 9 -8.10 28.17 -2.66
CA PRO A 9 -9.29 27.62 -1.98
C PRO A 9 -10.19 26.76 -2.87
N LEU A 10 -10.15 26.97 -4.19
CA LEU A 10 -10.93 26.25 -5.19
C LEU A 10 -10.15 25.09 -5.86
N LEU A 11 -8.93 24.77 -5.38
CA LEU A 11 -8.10 23.74 -6.01
C LEU A 11 -8.67 22.36 -5.72
N GLU A 12 -9.15 21.68 -6.77
CA GLU A 12 -9.69 20.31 -6.66
C GLU A 12 -8.62 19.22 -6.74
N ARG A 13 -7.52 19.49 -7.45
CA ARG A 13 -6.45 18.51 -7.68
C ARG A 13 -5.10 19.12 -7.38
N PHE A 14 -4.31 18.43 -6.57
CA PHE A 14 -2.95 18.83 -6.25
C PHE A 14 -2.00 17.66 -6.48
N SER A 15 -1.08 17.83 -7.43
CA SER A 15 -0.06 16.85 -7.77
C SER A 15 1.31 17.47 -7.62
N LEU A 16 2.20 16.78 -6.91
CA LEU A 16 3.54 17.23 -6.62
C LEU A 16 4.53 16.12 -6.99
N ALA A 17 5.52 16.48 -7.82
CA ALA A 17 6.64 15.61 -8.15
C ALA A 17 7.94 16.31 -7.76
N ILE A 18 8.68 15.79 -6.76
CA ILE A 18 9.92 16.39 -6.28
C ILE A 18 11.01 15.33 -6.18
N TRP A 19 12.15 15.62 -6.83
CA TRP A 19 13.28 14.72 -6.88
C TRP A 19 14.56 15.51 -6.55
N ASN A 20 15.04 15.43 -5.32
CA ASN A 20 16.25 16.14 -4.91
C ASN A 20 17.45 15.19 -5.02
N HIS A 21 17.93 14.98 -6.25
CA HIS A 21 18.97 13.98 -6.52
C HIS A 21 20.36 14.34 -5.95
N HIS A 22 20.62 15.59 -5.51
CA HIS A 22 22.02 16.04 -5.33
C HIS A 22 22.32 17.05 -4.20
N SER A 23 21.38 17.44 -3.33
CA SER A 23 21.73 18.35 -2.23
C SER A 23 22.08 17.57 -0.96
N ASN A 24 23.36 17.54 -0.58
CA ASN A 24 23.82 17.09 0.75
C ASN A 24 23.29 17.98 1.90
N GLU A 25 22.61 19.08 1.57
CA GLU A 25 21.95 19.94 2.54
C GLU A 25 20.53 19.45 2.81
N SER A 26 20.27 19.01 4.04
CA SER A 26 18.93 18.76 4.57
C SER A 26 18.08 20.02 4.41
N CYS A 27 17.25 20.07 3.38
CA CYS A 27 16.34 21.19 3.19
C CYS A 27 15.12 21.04 4.09
N LYS A 28 15.06 21.83 5.17
CA LYS A 28 13.88 21.93 6.06
C LYS A 28 12.80 22.81 5.44
N SER A 29 12.43 22.56 4.19
CA SER A 29 11.37 23.31 3.52
C SER A 29 10.02 22.63 3.74
N THR A 30 9.03 23.44 4.04
CA THR A 30 7.63 23.01 4.16
C THR A 30 6.84 23.50 2.96
N ILE A 31 5.96 22.64 2.44
CA ILE A 31 4.97 22.98 1.40
C ILE A 31 3.59 22.92 2.04
N LYS A 32 2.94 24.08 2.16
CA LYS A 32 1.58 24.21 2.69
C LYS A 32 0.59 24.45 1.57
N VAL A 33 -0.51 23.71 1.58
CA VAL A 33 -1.61 23.88 0.62
C VAL A 33 -2.87 24.16 1.39
N TYR A 34 -3.50 25.30 1.12
CA TYR A 34 -4.80 25.67 1.66
C TYR A 34 -5.85 25.54 0.56
N SER A 35 -6.65 24.48 0.62
CA SER A 35 -7.78 24.26 -0.27
C SER A 35 -8.89 23.50 0.43
N SER A 36 -10.10 24.06 0.46
CA SER A 36 -11.30 23.41 0.98
C SER A 36 -11.98 22.47 -0.02
N CYS A 37 -11.55 22.51 -1.29
CA CYS A 37 -12.16 21.76 -2.38
C CYS A 37 -11.27 20.61 -2.88
N LEU A 38 -10.14 20.35 -2.23
CA LEU A 38 -9.16 19.37 -2.70
C LEU A 38 -9.72 17.95 -2.58
N THR A 39 -9.98 17.30 -3.72
CA THR A 39 -10.52 15.93 -3.79
C THR A 39 -9.45 14.91 -4.15
N ASP A 40 -8.45 15.32 -4.94
CA ASP A 40 -7.41 14.44 -5.46
C ASP A 40 -6.02 14.97 -5.08
N PHE A 41 -5.27 14.13 -4.36
CA PHE A 41 -3.90 14.42 -3.95
C PHE A 41 -2.94 13.39 -4.54
N SER A 42 -1.84 13.85 -5.13
CA SER A 42 -0.76 12.98 -5.58
C SER A 42 0.60 13.53 -5.18
N TYR A 43 1.44 12.66 -4.64
CA TYR A 43 2.85 12.92 -4.37
C TYR A 43 3.73 11.86 -5.03
N GLU A 44 4.82 12.28 -5.65
CA GLU A 44 5.87 11.42 -6.17
C GLU A 44 7.25 12.03 -5.89
N GLY A 45 8.14 11.28 -5.24
CA GLY A 45 9.47 11.82 -4.92
C GLY A 45 10.21 11.17 -3.77
N ASP A 46 11.19 11.89 -3.21
CA ASP A 46 12.05 11.45 -2.09
C ASP A 46 11.50 11.81 -0.68
N LEU A 47 10.40 12.57 -0.62
CA LEU A 47 9.71 13.09 0.55
C LEU A 47 10.63 13.73 1.60
N GLU A 48 11.59 14.53 1.15
CA GLU A 48 12.45 15.28 2.07
C GLU A 48 11.76 16.50 2.69
N GLN A 49 10.77 17.07 1.99
CA GLN A 49 9.97 18.20 2.44
C GLN A 49 8.80 17.76 3.31
N GLU A 50 8.45 18.60 4.28
CA GLU A 50 7.20 18.44 5.00
C GLU A 50 6.04 18.98 4.16
N ILE A 51 5.04 18.13 3.90
CA ILE A 51 3.83 18.49 3.16
C ILE A 51 2.68 18.65 4.16
N LEU A 52 2.06 19.82 4.15
CA LEU A 52 0.91 20.15 4.99
C LEU A 52 -0.30 20.46 4.10
N LEU A 53 -1.31 19.59 4.18
CA LEU A 53 -2.59 19.73 3.50
C LEU A 53 -3.60 20.33 4.48
N CYS A 54 -3.76 21.65 4.43
CA CYS A 54 -4.71 22.35 5.27
C CYS A 54 -6.12 22.11 4.71
N ASP A 55 -7.01 21.58 5.56
CA ASP A 55 -8.37 21.11 5.23
C ASP A 55 -8.44 19.86 4.35
N SER A 56 -7.74 18.79 4.75
CA SER A 56 -7.69 17.51 4.02
C SER A 56 -8.96 16.65 4.05
N SER A 57 -10.02 17.08 4.75
CA SER A 57 -11.25 16.29 4.93
C SER A 57 -12.04 16.04 3.63
N SER A 58 -11.83 16.87 2.60
CA SER A 58 -12.45 16.72 1.28
C SER A 58 -11.73 15.69 0.39
N ILE A 59 -10.50 15.30 0.72
CA ILE A 59 -9.66 14.45 -0.12
C ILE A 59 -10.25 13.05 -0.17
N ARG A 60 -10.58 12.57 -1.38
CA ARG A 60 -11.17 11.25 -1.62
C ARG A 60 -10.17 10.28 -2.24
N ASN A 61 -9.28 10.78 -3.08
CA ASN A 61 -8.27 9.99 -3.75
C ASN A 61 -6.88 10.49 -3.37
N ALA A 62 -6.02 9.58 -2.93
CA ALA A 62 -4.63 9.87 -2.65
C ALA A 62 -3.70 8.86 -3.29
N SER A 63 -2.61 9.34 -3.88
CA SER A 63 -1.50 8.53 -4.39
C SER A 63 -0.20 9.06 -3.84
N VAL A 64 0.56 8.23 -3.12
CA VAL A 64 1.84 8.61 -2.53
C VAL A 64 2.90 7.62 -3.01
N VAL A 65 3.81 8.10 -3.84
CA VAL A 65 4.94 7.35 -4.37
C VAL A 65 6.20 7.94 -3.74
N ILE A 66 6.92 7.11 -2.97
CA ILE A 66 8.17 7.51 -2.33
C ILE A 66 9.28 6.62 -2.85
N VAL A 67 10.31 7.21 -3.42
CA VAL A 67 11.48 6.51 -3.95
C VAL A 67 12.73 7.05 -3.28
N ILE A 68 13.50 6.14 -2.68
CA ILE A 68 14.78 6.46 -2.05
C ILE A 68 15.88 5.68 -2.79
N ASP A 69 16.87 6.39 -3.31
CA ASP A 69 17.99 5.77 -4.04
C ASP A 69 19.01 5.10 -3.12
N GLU A 70 19.23 5.65 -1.91
CA GLU A 70 20.26 5.21 -0.99
C GLU A 70 19.71 4.48 0.25
N ASP A 71 20.34 3.37 0.65
CA ASP A 71 20.03 2.63 1.89
C ASP A 71 20.63 3.31 3.15
N LYS A 72 20.67 4.65 3.20
CA LYS A 72 21.13 5.38 4.39
C LYS A 72 20.03 5.40 5.44
N LYS A 73 20.23 4.64 6.52
CA LYS A 73 19.27 4.47 7.63
C LYS A 73 18.66 5.79 8.14
N ASP A 74 19.49 6.78 8.50
CA ASP A 74 19.01 8.06 9.04
C ASP A 74 18.09 8.83 8.08
N ARG A 75 18.36 8.74 6.77
CA ARG A 75 17.52 9.35 5.73
C ARG A 75 16.17 8.64 5.64
N ILE A 76 16.19 7.31 5.68
CA ILE A 76 14.97 6.48 5.60
C ILE A 76 14.08 6.70 6.82
N GLU A 77 14.64 6.79 8.04
CA GLU A 77 13.87 7.09 9.25
C GLU A 77 13.21 8.48 9.16
N LYS A 78 13.95 9.50 8.69
CA LYS A 78 13.39 10.84 8.47
C LYS A 78 12.25 10.82 7.45
N VAL A 79 12.43 10.14 6.32
CA VAL A 79 11.39 10.00 5.29
C VAL A 79 10.19 9.24 5.82
N GLY A 80 10.41 8.18 6.61
CA GLY A 80 9.36 7.45 7.29
C GLY A 80 8.51 8.33 8.20
N PHE A 81 9.16 9.21 8.98
CA PHE A 81 8.46 10.18 9.81
C PHE A 81 7.63 11.19 8.99
N GLN A 82 8.14 11.64 7.84
CA GLN A 82 7.37 12.51 6.94
C GLN A 82 6.19 11.77 6.30
N ALA A 83 6.40 10.52 5.89
CA ALA A 83 5.34 9.68 5.35
C ALA A 83 4.23 9.47 6.39
N HIS A 84 4.59 9.17 7.64
CA HIS A 84 3.64 9.05 8.75
C HIS A 84 2.82 10.34 8.94
N LYS A 85 3.47 11.51 8.98
CA LYS A 85 2.79 12.81 9.07
C LYS A 85 1.84 13.07 7.91
N LEU A 86 2.23 12.71 6.69
CA LEU A 86 1.39 12.87 5.50
C LEU A 86 0.16 11.95 5.58
N LEU A 87 0.36 10.68 5.92
CA LEU A 87 -0.71 9.68 6.04
C LEU A 87 -1.76 10.07 7.09
N ARG A 88 -1.35 10.64 8.24
CA ARG A 88 -2.30 11.12 9.26
C ARG A 88 -3.25 12.20 8.73
N GLN A 89 -2.80 13.01 7.76
CA GLN A 89 -3.62 14.08 7.18
C GLN A 89 -4.67 13.53 6.20
N ILE A 90 -4.40 12.41 5.52
CA ILE A 90 -5.26 11.87 4.45
C ILE A 90 -6.09 10.66 4.89
N HIS A 91 -6.56 10.62 6.14
CA HIS A 91 -7.28 9.46 6.68
C HIS A 91 -8.74 9.32 6.21
N GLU A 92 -9.35 10.40 5.71
CA GLU A 92 -10.73 10.41 5.20
C GLU A 92 -10.87 9.94 3.74
N VAL A 93 -9.78 9.46 3.13
CA VAL A 93 -9.76 9.01 1.73
C VAL A 93 -10.59 7.75 1.49
N GLU A 94 -11.13 7.64 0.29
CA GLU A 94 -11.86 6.47 -0.20
C GLU A 94 -10.94 5.54 -0.99
N ARG A 95 -9.94 6.11 -1.69
CA ARG A 95 -8.95 5.37 -2.48
C ARG A 95 -7.54 5.83 -2.13
N LEU A 96 -6.69 4.88 -1.75
CA LEU A 96 -5.30 5.14 -1.39
C LEU A 96 -4.35 4.24 -2.18
N LYS A 97 -3.31 4.83 -2.76
CA LYS A 97 -2.18 4.13 -3.37
C LYS A 97 -0.90 4.51 -2.64
N LEU A 98 -0.19 3.54 -2.09
CA LEU A 98 1.10 3.74 -1.41
C LEU A 98 2.18 2.90 -2.09
N LEU A 99 3.13 3.57 -2.73
CA LEU A 99 4.25 2.92 -3.42
C LEU A 99 5.55 3.40 -2.77
N PHE A 100 5.96 2.71 -1.70
CA PHE A 100 7.15 3.05 -0.93
C PHE A 100 8.30 2.13 -1.33
N TYR A 101 9.24 2.63 -2.14
CA TYR A 101 10.41 1.87 -2.59
C TYR A 101 11.53 2.02 -1.57
N LYS A 102 11.95 0.91 -0.98
CA LYS A 102 13.00 0.79 0.07
C LYS A 102 12.71 1.47 1.42
N VAL A 103 11.67 2.32 1.53
CA VAL A 103 11.33 3.04 2.77
C VAL A 103 11.03 2.08 3.93
N LEU A 104 10.27 1.02 3.65
CA LEU A 104 9.82 0.06 4.67
C LEU A 104 10.89 -0.92 5.14
N ARG A 105 12.16 -0.78 4.70
CA ARG A 105 13.27 -1.57 5.23
C ARG A 105 13.72 -1.15 6.62
N HIS A 106 13.57 0.16 6.93
CA HIS A 106 14.06 0.73 8.19
C HIS A 106 13.02 1.59 8.92
N ALA A 107 11.91 1.92 8.28
CA ALA A 107 10.81 2.68 8.87
C ALA A 107 9.55 1.80 8.98
N ASN A 108 9.65 0.76 9.80
CA ASN A 108 8.58 -0.25 9.94
C ASN A 108 7.38 0.28 10.73
N ASP A 109 7.56 1.38 11.47
CA ASP A 109 6.57 1.97 12.36
C ASP A 109 5.76 3.09 11.70
N ILE A 110 5.92 3.36 10.39
CA ILE A 110 5.19 4.41 9.66
C ILE A 110 3.67 4.30 9.87
N PHE A 111 3.14 3.09 9.95
CA PHE A 111 1.70 2.86 10.09
C PHE A 111 1.23 2.74 11.54
N THR A 112 2.14 2.82 12.50
CA THR A 112 1.84 2.75 13.93
C THR A 112 1.11 4.02 14.37
N ASN A 113 0.04 3.88 15.15
CA ASN A 113 -0.78 5.01 15.64
C ASN A 113 -1.37 5.92 14.54
N LEU A 114 -1.54 5.40 13.32
CA LEU A 114 -2.35 6.10 12.32
C LEU A 114 -3.83 6.12 12.75
N PRO A 115 -4.56 7.20 12.44
CA PRO A 115 -6.01 7.22 12.58
C PRO A 115 -6.66 6.14 11.71
N THR A 116 -7.87 5.74 12.07
CA THR A 116 -8.69 4.84 11.25
C THR A 116 -9.02 5.49 9.91
N PHE A 117 -8.77 4.77 8.83
CA PHE A 117 -9.20 5.07 7.47
C PHE A 117 -10.65 4.66 7.26
N GLY A 118 -11.57 5.37 7.93
CA GLY A 118 -12.98 4.97 8.04
C GLY A 118 -13.77 4.94 6.74
N ARG A 119 -13.28 5.59 5.67
CA ARG A 119 -13.91 5.63 4.33
C ARG A 119 -13.17 4.81 3.29
N LEU A 120 -12.04 4.21 3.63
CA LEU A 120 -11.15 3.57 2.66
C LEU A 120 -11.77 2.28 2.13
N THR A 121 -12.10 2.29 0.83
CA THR A 121 -12.66 1.14 0.12
C THR A 121 -11.67 0.53 -0.86
N TYR A 122 -10.66 1.28 -1.31
CA TYR A 122 -9.62 0.81 -2.22
C TYR A 122 -8.24 1.11 -1.68
N LEU A 123 -7.42 0.07 -1.49
CA LEU A 123 -6.03 0.19 -1.07
C LEU A 123 -5.13 -0.53 -2.06
N GLN A 124 -4.13 0.19 -2.58
CA GLN A 124 -3.07 -0.38 -3.40
C GLN A 124 -1.73 -0.14 -2.74
N LEU A 125 -0.95 -1.21 -2.61
CA LEU A 125 0.36 -1.20 -1.98
C LEU A 125 1.40 -1.75 -2.96
N ASN A 126 2.61 -1.23 -2.90
CA ASN A 126 3.77 -1.86 -3.50
C ASN A 126 4.32 -2.96 -2.56
N GLU A 127 5.64 -3.08 -2.44
CA GLU A 127 6.31 -3.93 -1.47
C GLU A 127 6.03 -3.40 -0.06
N VAL A 128 5.51 -4.26 0.82
CA VAL A 128 5.22 -3.97 2.23
C VAL A 128 5.63 -5.14 3.10
N THR A 129 6.03 -4.87 4.34
CA THR A 129 6.19 -5.93 5.34
C THR A 129 4.82 -6.44 5.78
N TYR A 130 4.79 -7.66 6.31
CA TYR A 130 3.56 -8.24 6.82
C TYR A 130 2.94 -7.41 7.96
N GLU A 131 3.75 -6.91 8.89
CA GLU A 131 3.29 -6.08 10.01
C GLU A 131 2.63 -4.79 9.51
N ALA A 132 3.27 -4.13 8.53
CA ALA A 132 2.74 -2.91 7.91
C ALA A 132 1.40 -3.17 7.21
N LEU A 133 1.30 -4.30 6.48
CA LEU A 133 0.05 -4.72 5.84
C LEU A 133 -1.04 -4.92 6.88
N LEU A 134 -0.79 -5.66 7.97
CA LEU A 134 -1.79 -5.87 9.02
C LEU A 134 -2.23 -4.56 9.67
N GLN A 135 -1.30 -3.66 10.02
CA GLN A 135 -1.63 -2.36 10.60
C GLN A 135 -2.57 -1.55 9.71
N LEU A 136 -2.29 -1.50 8.40
CA LEU A 136 -3.15 -0.84 7.43
C LEU A 136 -4.54 -1.48 7.33
N LEU A 137 -4.60 -2.82 7.29
CA LEU A 137 -5.87 -3.55 7.22
C LEU A 137 -6.72 -3.35 8.48
N HIS A 138 -6.10 -3.37 9.68
CA HIS A 138 -6.79 -3.06 10.94
C HIS A 138 -7.33 -1.64 10.98
N ASN A 139 -6.63 -0.69 10.38
CA ASN A 139 -7.07 0.70 10.29
C ASN A 139 -8.10 0.94 9.17
N SER A 140 -8.46 -0.05 8.37
CA SER A 140 -9.31 0.13 7.18
C SER A 140 -10.57 -0.74 7.26
N PRO A 141 -11.53 -0.44 8.16
CA PRO A 141 -12.60 -1.37 8.56
C PRO A 141 -13.57 -1.76 7.44
N ILE A 142 -13.71 -0.93 6.40
CA ILE A 142 -14.65 -1.13 5.28
C ILE A 142 -13.93 -1.40 3.95
N LEU A 143 -12.66 -1.81 3.99
CA LEU A 143 -11.85 -2.02 2.80
C LEU A 143 -12.50 -3.06 1.87
N ASN A 144 -12.73 -2.67 0.63
CA ASN A 144 -13.43 -3.48 -0.36
C ASN A 144 -12.46 -4.16 -1.35
N THR A 145 -11.44 -3.42 -1.77
CA THR A 145 -10.44 -3.85 -2.74
C THR A 145 -9.04 -3.67 -2.18
N LEU A 146 -8.27 -4.75 -2.15
CA LEU A 146 -6.85 -4.76 -1.83
C LEU A 146 -6.04 -5.14 -3.08
N VAL A 147 -5.06 -4.32 -3.43
CA VAL A 147 -4.13 -4.57 -4.54
C VAL A 147 -2.70 -4.55 -4.02
N LEU A 148 -1.96 -5.64 -4.24
CA LEU A 148 -0.53 -5.72 -3.98
C LEU A 148 0.19 -5.74 -5.32
N LEU A 149 1.22 -4.90 -5.48
CA LEU A 149 1.98 -4.81 -6.74
C LEU A 149 3.23 -5.69 -6.77
N ASN A 150 3.85 -5.86 -5.60
CA ASN A 150 5.03 -6.67 -5.38
C ASN A 150 4.82 -7.39 -4.03
N GLY A 151 5.35 -8.61 -3.90
CA GLY A 151 5.16 -9.50 -2.74
C GLY A 151 5.27 -8.87 -1.35
N VAL A 152 4.82 -9.61 -0.34
CA VAL A 152 4.91 -9.19 1.07
C VAL A 152 6.16 -9.80 1.69
N SER A 153 7.02 -8.97 2.28
CA SER A 153 8.22 -9.45 2.96
C SER A 153 7.89 -9.91 4.39
N ASP A 154 8.81 -10.70 4.96
CA ASP A 154 8.84 -11.06 6.40
C ASP A 154 7.62 -11.84 6.92
N LEU A 155 6.88 -12.50 6.03
CA LEU A 155 5.70 -13.29 6.40
C LEU A 155 6.08 -14.65 7.01
N ASN A 156 6.26 -14.75 8.32
CA ASN A 156 6.42 -16.06 8.95
C ASN A 156 5.06 -16.80 9.11
N LYS A 157 4.99 -18.07 8.67
CA LYS A 157 3.81 -18.95 8.79
C LYS A 157 3.23 -18.99 10.20
N ASP A 158 4.10 -18.99 11.21
CA ASP A 158 3.69 -19.04 12.61
C ASP A 158 2.90 -17.78 12.99
N VAL A 159 3.28 -16.62 12.46
CA VAL A 159 2.65 -15.33 12.78
C VAL A 159 1.22 -15.26 12.25
N LEU A 160 0.95 -15.82 11.07
CA LEU A 160 -0.41 -15.88 10.51
C LEU A 160 -1.37 -16.72 11.35
N SER A 161 -0.86 -17.72 12.06
CA SER A 161 -1.69 -18.60 12.88
C SER A 161 -2.19 -17.93 14.16
N PHE A 162 -1.45 -16.93 14.67
CA PHE A 162 -1.78 -16.18 15.89
C PHE A 162 -2.32 -14.77 15.61
N ALA A 163 -2.23 -14.29 14.37
CA ALA A 163 -2.68 -12.96 14.02
C ALA A 163 -4.21 -12.83 14.17
N ILE A 164 -4.64 -11.75 14.83
CA ILE A 164 -6.05 -11.35 14.84
C ILE A 164 -6.40 -10.97 13.40
N VAL A 165 -7.40 -11.63 12.82
CA VAL A 165 -7.84 -11.34 11.45
C VAL A 165 -8.43 -9.93 11.39
N PRO A 166 -7.95 -9.04 10.51
CA PRO A 166 -8.53 -7.72 10.34
C PRO A 166 -10.01 -7.77 9.98
N HIS A 167 -10.81 -6.88 10.56
CA HIS A 167 -12.27 -6.87 10.38
C HIS A 167 -12.70 -6.75 8.92
N CYS A 168 -11.95 -5.97 8.12
CA CYS A 168 -12.25 -5.79 6.71
C CYS A 168 -12.08 -7.06 5.89
N ILE A 169 -11.14 -7.94 6.25
CA ILE A 169 -10.99 -9.25 5.59
C ILE A 169 -12.25 -10.08 5.84
N LEU A 170 -12.76 -10.08 7.07
CA LEU A 170 -13.92 -10.88 7.45
C LEU A 170 -15.24 -10.40 6.82
N SER A 171 -15.41 -9.09 6.63
CA SER A 171 -16.74 -8.49 6.44
C SER A 171 -16.92 -7.60 5.20
N SER A 172 -15.86 -7.10 4.59
CA SER A 172 -15.98 -6.09 3.52
C SER A 172 -15.14 -6.38 2.28
N LEU A 173 -14.07 -7.17 2.39
CA LEU A 173 -13.16 -7.45 1.29
C LEU A 173 -13.86 -8.28 0.21
N LYS A 174 -13.98 -7.71 -0.98
CA LYS A 174 -14.60 -8.33 -2.16
C LYS A 174 -13.58 -8.70 -3.21
N VAL A 175 -12.56 -7.87 -3.39
CA VAL A 175 -11.56 -8.02 -4.45
C VAL A 175 -10.16 -8.04 -3.86
N PHE A 176 -9.41 -9.09 -4.17
CA PHE A 176 -7.99 -9.18 -3.86
C PHE A 176 -7.19 -9.36 -5.16
N GLN A 177 -6.30 -8.41 -5.46
CA GLN A 177 -5.39 -8.50 -6.60
C GLN A 177 -3.97 -8.63 -6.09
N PHE A 178 -3.32 -9.72 -6.46
CA PHE A 178 -1.93 -9.98 -6.12
C PHE A 178 -1.09 -9.96 -7.39
N LYS A 179 -0.56 -8.78 -7.71
CA LYS A 179 0.40 -8.59 -8.79
C LYS A 179 1.82 -8.79 -8.25
N GLY A 180 2.73 -9.21 -9.12
CA GLY A 180 4.10 -9.52 -8.71
C GLY A 180 4.18 -10.73 -7.79
N PHE A 181 3.26 -11.69 -7.94
CA PHE A 181 3.23 -12.92 -7.16
C PHE A 181 4.47 -13.78 -7.48
N ASN A 182 5.30 -14.07 -6.47
CA ASN A 182 6.58 -14.75 -6.56
C ASN A 182 6.49 -16.28 -6.49
N ALA A 183 5.31 -16.84 -6.27
CA ALA A 183 5.13 -18.28 -6.06
C ALA A 183 6.02 -18.86 -4.94
N ASN A 184 6.43 -18.03 -3.99
CA ASN A 184 7.14 -18.47 -2.80
C ASN A 184 6.15 -18.81 -1.68
N GLU A 185 6.68 -19.39 -0.61
CA GLU A 185 5.90 -19.81 0.55
C GLU A 185 5.14 -18.64 1.20
N HIS A 186 5.72 -17.44 1.22
CA HIS A 186 5.11 -16.24 1.79
C HIS A 186 3.86 -15.83 1.00
N ASP A 187 3.98 -15.68 -0.31
CA ASP A 187 2.87 -15.26 -1.15
C ASP A 187 1.73 -16.29 -1.12
N LEU A 188 2.05 -17.58 -1.12
CA LEU A 188 1.07 -18.67 -0.95
C LEU A 188 0.34 -18.60 0.40
N CYS A 189 1.07 -18.30 1.48
CA CYS A 189 0.48 -18.17 2.81
C CYS A 189 -0.48 -16.98 2.90
N LEU A 190 -0.16 -15.86 2.26
CA LEU A 190 -1.05 -14.70 2.20
C LEU A 190 -2.33 -15.00 1.42
N VAL A 191 -2.21 -15.63 0.24
CA VAL A 191 -3.37 -16.05 -0.57
C VAL A 191 -4.26 -17.00 0.25
N LYS A 192 -3.67 -18.00 0.90
CA LYS A 192 -4.38 -18.93 1.78
C LYS A 192 -5.08 -18.23 2.94
N PHE A 193 -4.42 -17.26 3.56
CA PHE A 193 -4.99 -16.48 4.66
C PHE A 193 -6.22 -15.69 4.21
N VAL A 194 -6.15 -15.00 3.07
CA VAL A 194 -7.29 -14.26 2.50
C VAL A 194 -8.43 -15.23 2.14
N MET A 195 -8.13 -16.31 1.42
CA MET A 195 -9.13 -17.31 1.00
C MET A 195 -9.85 -17.97 2.17
N LYS A 196 -9.12 -18.30 3.25
CA LYS A 196 -9.66 -18.96 4.44
C LYS A 196 -10.59 -18.06 5.26
N ASN A 197 -10.35 -16.74 5.25
CA ASN A 197 -11.02 -15.83 6.19
C ASN A 197 -12.05 -14.90 5.53
N ALA A 198 -11.90 -14.59 4.23
CA ALA A 198 -12.74 -13.58 3.59
C ALA A 198 -14.07 -14.16 3.09
N ALA A 199 -15.11 -14.04 3.92
CA ALA A 199 -16.45 -14.54 3.62
C ALA A 199 -17.16 -13.77 2.50
N THR A 200 -16.82 -12.50 2.31
CA THR A 200 -17.41 -11.62 1.28
C THR A 200 -16.61 -11.58 -0.02
N LEU A 201 -15.56 -12.40 -0.14
CA LEU A 201 -14.65 -12.36 -1.29
C LEU A 201 -15.36 -12.82 -2.56
N GLU A 202 -15.37 -11.96 -3.57
CA GLU A 202 -16.02 -12.20 -4.86
C GLU A 202 -14.98 -12.59 -5.92
N LYS A 203 -13.78 -11.99 -5.88
CA LYS A 203 -12.74 -12.18 -6.89
C LYS A 203 -11.33 -12.11 -6.33
N ILE A 204 -10.50 -13.08 -6.73
CA ILE A 204 -9.05 -13.04 -6.60
C ILE A 204 -8.44 -12.98 -8.00
N THR A 205 -7.52 -12.06 -8.23
CA THR A 205 -6.69 -12.04 -9.45
C THR A 205 -5.22 -12.16 -9.06
N ILE A 206 -4.55 -13.19 -9.58
CA ILE A 206 -3.13 -13.44 -9.33
C ILE A 206 -2.36 -13.20 -10.62
N SER A 207 -1.40 -12.28 -10.58
CA SER A 207 -0.49 -11.98 -11.67
C SER A 207 0.93 -12.35 -11.27
N PRO A 208 1.51 -13.42 -11.85
CA PRO A 208 2.87 -13.84 -11.54
C PRO A 208 3.88 -12.72 -11.82
N ALA A 209 4.93 -12.65 -11.01
CA ALA A 209 6.02 -11.73 -11.22
C ALA A 209 6.74 -11.99 -12.55
N PHE A 210 7.18 -10.92 -13.22
CA PHE A 210 7.78 -11.02 -14.55
C PHE A 210 9.02 -11.94 -14.58
N TRP A 211 9.83 -11.94 -13.52
CA TRP A 211 11.05 -12.74 -13.46
C TRP A 211 10.81 -14.25 -13.37
N LEU A 212 9.59 -14.69 -13.02
CA LEU A 212 9.27 -16.13 -12.94
C LEU A 212 9.41 -16.86 -14.29
N ARG A 213 9.37 -16.14 -15.42
CA ARG A 213 9.68 -16.71 -16.75
C ARG A 213 11.08 -17.30 -16.86
N TYR A 214 12.00 -16.85 -16.01
CA TYR A 214 13.40 -17.24 -16.00
C TYR A 214 13.72 -18.21 -14.86
N THR A 215 12.69 -18.76 -14.21
CA THR A 215 12.84 -19.71 -13.09
C THR A 215 12.25 -21.07 -13.48
N ASP A 216 12.73 -22.13 -12.83
CA ASP A 216 12.22 -23.50 -13.00
C ASP A 216 10.95 -23.76 -12.16
N ILE A 217 10.25 -22.71 -11.72
CA ILE A 217 9.03 -22.85 -10.92
C ILE A 217 7.89 -23.34 -11.81
N ASP A 218 7.34 -24.50 -11.44
CA ASP A 218 6.15 -25.06 -12.08
C ASP A 218 4.90 -24.27 -11.66
N MET A 219 4.57 -23.25 -12.46
CA MET A 219 3.41 -22.40 -12.22
C MET A 219 2.08 -23.14 -12.35
N GLU A 220 2.00 -24.24 -13.09
CA GLU A 220 0.77 -25.04 -13.15
C GLU A 220 0.54 -25.77 -11.84
N LYS A 221 1.58 -26.36 -11.25
CA LYS A 221 1.50 -26.93 -9.89
C LYS A 221 1.10 -25.88 -8.84
N VAL A 222 1.63 -24.67 -8.94
CA VAL A 222 1.29 -23.56 -8.02
C VAL A 222 -0.18 -23.13 -8.19
N LYS A 223 -0.68 -23.07 -9.43
CA LYS A 223 -2.11 -22.82 -9.70
C LYS A 223 -2.99 -23.92 -9.10
N GLU A 224 -2.64 -25.19 -9.30
CA GLU A 224 -3.35 -26.33 -8.71
C GLU A 224 -3.39 -26.25 -7.18
N GLU A 225 -2.25 -25.92 -6.55
CA GLU A 225 -2.18 -25.72 -5.09
C GLU A 225 -3.15 -24.63 -4.64
N ILE A 226 -3.14 -23.45 -5.27
CA ILE A 226 -4.02 -22.33 -4.92
C ILE A 226 -5.50 -22.69 -5.14
N LEU A 227 -5.82 -23.38 -6.24
CA LEU A 227 -7.19 -23.80 -6.54
C LEU A 227 -7.72 -24.85 -5.56
N SER A 228 -6.83 -25.64 -4.95
CA SER A 228 -7.17 -26.63 -3.93
C SER A 228 -7.38 -26.04 -2.52
N LEU A 229 -7.03 -24.77 -2.30
CA LEU A 229 -7.15 -24.13 -1.00
C LEU A 229 -8.62 -23.99 -0.57
N PRO A 230 -8.91 -24.15 0.74
CA PRO A 230 -10.26 -23.95 1.26
C PRO A 230 -10.68 -22.49 1.09
N LYS A 231 -11.91 -22.29 0.61
CA LYS A 231 -12.52 -20.97 0.39
C LYS A 231 -13.59 -20.73 1.43
N CYS A 232 -13.54 -19.58 2.09
CA CYS A 232 -14.62 -19.13 2.97
C CYS A 232 -15.86 -18.72 2.15
N SER A 233 -15.63 -18.00 1.05
CA SER A 233 -16.66 -17.64 0.08
C SER A 233 -16.79 -18.69 -1.02
N SER A 234 -17.97 -19.31 -1.13
CA SER A 234 -18.29 -20.27 -2.20
C SER A 234 -18.40 -19.62 -3.58
N PHE A 235 -18.59 -18.30 -3.65
CA PHE A 235 -18.77 -17.55 -4.89
C PHE A 235 -17.47 -16.92 -5.41
N CYS A 236 -16.36 -17.06 -4.66
CA CYS A 236 -15.09 -16.46 -5.04
C CYS A 236 -14.53 -17.07 -6.33
N MET A 237 -14.42 -16.24 -7.37
CA MET A 237 -13.72 -16.56 -8.61
C MET A 237 -12.22 -16.32 -8.45
N ILE A 238 -11.40 -17.24 -8.96
CA ILE A 238 -9.94 -17.11 -8.97
C ILE A 238 -9.49 -17.04 -10.42
N GLU A 239 -8.84 -15.94 -10.78
CA GLU A 239 -8.29 -15.71 -12.10
C GLU A 239 -6.77 -15.60 -12.01
N PHE A 240 -6.09 -16.25 -12.95
CA PHE A 240 -4.66 -16.11 -13.14
C PHE A 240 -4.44 -15.34 -14.45
N SER A 241 -3.65 -14.27 -14.40
CA SER A 241 -3.19 -13.65 -15.65
C SER A 241 -1.96 -14.38 -16.16
N ASP A 242 -1.85 -14.50 -17.48
CA ASP A 242 -0.63 -15.01 -18.09
C ASP A 242 0.56 -14.15 -17.72
N ILE A 243 1.74 -14.78 -17.72
CA ILE A 243 2.99 -14.06 -17.70
C ILE A 243 3.13 -13.44 -19.10
N SER A 244 2.41 -12.36 -19.41
CA SER A 244 2.48 -11.64 -20.70
C SER A 244 2.51 -10.12 -20.48
N THR A 245 3.70 -9.55 -20.74
CA THR A 245 4.04 -8.13 -20.99
C THR A 245 3.32 -7.08 -20.14
N SER A 246 3.81 -6.88 -18.91
CA SER A 246 3.83 -5.56 -18.25
C SER A 246 5.13 -4.86 -18.56
#